data_AF-A0A069DH41-F1
#
_entry.id   AF-A0A069DH41-F1
#
_cell.length_a   1.000
_cell.length_b   1.000
_cell.length_c   1.000
_cell.angle_alpha   90.00
_cell.angle_beta   90.00
_cell.angle_gamma   90.00
#
_symmetry.space_group_name_H-M   'P 1'
#
loop_
_entity.id
_entity.type
_entity.pdbx_description
1 polymer ?
#
loop_
_entity_poly.entity_id
_entity_poly.type
_entity_poly.pdbx_seq_one_letter_code
_entity_poly.pdbx_strand_id
1 'polypeptide(L)'
;MNNTYIEELSLNHWPSLSTLLYGGWLLRFANGFTKRANSIHPLYHSTGETLHKITECEKLYAANGLPAVFKITPFIHPAELDSTLDQEPEEDSYPYMTMNKWLPADLALWRENTSAV
;
A
#
# COMPACT_ATOMS: atom_id res chain seq x y z
N MET A 1 -2.53 -2.54 -25.97
CA MET A 1 -2.42 -1.51 -24.92
C MET A 1 -1.50 -2.05 -23.85
N ASN A 2 -0.56 -1.26 -23.35
CA ASN A 2 0.27 -1.65 -22.21
C ASN A 2 -0.59 -1.63 -20.94
N ASN A 3 -0.51 -2.64 -20.07
CA ASN A 3 -1.32 -2.70 -18.85
C ASN A 3 -0.95 -1.59 -17.85
N THR A 4 0.32 -1.18 -17.83
CA THR A 4 0.79 0.01 -17.08
C THR A 4 0.02 1.26 -17.47
N TYR A 5 -0.29 1.43 -18.77
CA TYR A 5 -1.00 2.61 -19.27
C TYR A 5 -2.44 2.69 -18.73
N ILE A 6 -3.12 1.54 -18.57
CA ILE A 6 -4.48 1.51 -17.99
C ILE A 6 -4.44 1.88 -16.49
N GLU A 7 -3.40 1.43 -15.78
CA GLU A 7 -3.18 1.77 -14.38
C GLU A 7 -2.89 3.27 -14.20
N GLU A 8 -2.05 3.86 -15.05
CA GLU A 8 -1.76 5.30 -15.06
C GLU A 8 -3.01 6.14 -15.36
N LEU A 9 -3.84 5.71 -16.32
CA LEU A 9 -5.13 6.37 -16.58
C LEU A 9 -6.06 6.30 -15.37
N SER A 10 -6.11 5.16 -14.68
CA SER A 10 -6.91 4.98 -13.47
C SER A 10 -6.42 5.88 -12.33
N LEU A 11 -5.11 6.04 -12.19
CA LEU A 11 -4.47 6.94 -11.23
C LEU A 11 -4.83 8.41 -11.50
N ASN A 12 -4.83 8.83 -12.77
CA ASN A 12 -5.17 10.19 -13.16
C ASN A 12 -6.66 10.52 -12.99
N HIS A 13 -7.55 9.53 -13.12
CA HIS A 13 -8.99 9.72 -12.99
C HIS A 13 -9.46 9.90 -11.54
N TRP A 14 -8.79 9.27 -10.57
CA TRP A 14 -9.16 9.35 -9.16
C TRP A 14 -8.05 10.04 -8.38
N PRO A 15 -8.11 11.37 -8.15
CA PRO A 15 -7.05 12.05 -7.41
C PRO A 15 -7.02 11.61 -5.94
N SER A 16 -5.81 11.50 -5.39
CA SER A 16 -5.59 11.36 -3.95
C SER A 16 -5.33 12.74 -3.36
N LEU A 17 -5.35 12.84 -2.03
CA LEU A 17 -4.98 14.11 -1.37
C LEU A 17 -3.50 14.41 -1.58
N SER A 18 -2.66 13.38 -1.56
CA SER A 18 -1.23 13.45 -1.87
C SER A 18 -0.75 12.16 -2.54
N THR A 19 0.31 12.28 -3.35
CA THR A 19 1.02 11.15 -3.95
C THR A 19 2.52 11.34 -3.80
N LEU A 20 3.21 10.29 -3.31
CA LEU A 20 4.66 10.23 -3.18
C LEU A 20 5.21 9.12 -4.08
N LEU A 21 6.24 9.41 -4.87
CA LEU A 21 7.00 8.39 -5.61
C LEU A 21 8.18 7.93 -4.74
N TYR A 22 8.15 6.68 -4.28
CA TYR A 22 9.17 6.08 -3.42
C TYR A 22 9.80 4.85 -4.07
N GLY A 23 11.01 5.03 -4.60
CA GLY A 23 11.78 3.95 -5.23
C GLY A 23 10.98 3.18 -6.29
N GLY A 24 10.22 3.88 -7.14
CA GLY A 24 9.36 3.26 -8.18
C GLY A 24 7.93 2.90 -7.73
N TRP A 25 7.59 3.03 -6.45
CA TRP A 25 6.23 2.80 -5.96
C TRP A 25 5.50 4.12 -5.75
N LEU A 26 4.23 4.19 -6.12
CA LEU A 26 3.39 5.36 -5.87
C LEU A 26 2.60 5.14 -4.59
N LEU A 27 2.91 5.91 -3.55
CA LEU A 27 2.21 5.92 -2.27
C LEU A 27 1.15 7.01 -2.33
N ARG A 28 -0.11 6.62 -2.18
CA ARG A 28 -1.25 7.53 -2.28
C ARG A 28 -1.92 7.65 -0.94
N PHE A 29 -1.99 8.88 -0.44
CA PHE A 29 -2.59 9.20 0.85
C PHE A 29 -3.92 9.91 0.62
N ALA A 30 -4.97 9.39 1.25
CA ALA A 30 -6.28 10.03 1.26
C ALA A 30 -6.81 10.11 2.69
N ASN A 31 -7.25 11.30 3.10
CA ASN A 31 -7.74 11.57 4.45
C ASN A 31 -9.13 10.97 4.68
N GLY A 32 -9.23 9.64 4.80
CA GLY A 32 -10.47 8.91 5.10
C GLY A 32 -11.39 8.62 3.92
N PHE A 33 -11.07 9.07 2.70
CA PHE A 33 -11.88 8.84 1.50
C PHE A 33 -11.48 7.57 0.75
N THR A 34 -12.15 6.45 1.06
CA THR A 34 -12.17 5.17 0.29
C THR A 34 -10.81 4.49 -0.01
N LYS A 35 -10.77 3.15 0.03
CA LYS A 35 -9.55 2.35 -0.20
C LYS A 35 -8.87 2.55 -1.56
N ARG A 36 -9.57 3.11 -2.56
CA ARG A 36 -9.02 3.34 -3.91
C ARG A 36 -8.10 4.55 -3.99
N ALA A 37 -8.26 5.51 -3.09
CA ALA A 37 -7.42 6.71 -3.04
C ALA A 37 -6.30 6.59 -2.00
N ASN A 38 -6.40 5.62 -1.08
CA ASN A 38 -5.39 5.31 -0.07
C ASN A 38 -4.73 3.94 -0.34
N SER A 39 -3.72 3.92 -1.20
CA SER A 39 -3.06 2.68 -1.61
C SER A 39 -1.64 2.91 -2.14
N ILE A 40 -0.83 1.88 -2.01
CA ILE A 40 0.52 1.76 -2.55
C ILE A 40 0.41 1.03 -3.90
N HIS A 41 0.94 1.62 -4.96
CA HIS A 41 0.96 1.06 -6.30
C HIS A 41 2.41 0.72 -6.69
N PRO A 42 2.79 -0.57 -6.64
CA PRO A 42 4.12 -1.05 -7.04
C PRO A 42 4.23 -1.13 -8.57
N LEU A 43 3.98 -0.02 -9.27
CA LEU A 43 3.74 0.00 -10.71
C LEU A 43 5.03 0.03 -11.55
N TYR A 44 6.08 0.67 -11.03
CA TYR A 44 7.35 0.78 -11.74
C TYR A 44 8.41 -0.10 -11.08
N HIS A 45 9.43 -0.45 -11.87
CA HIS A 45 10.59 -1.16 -11.35
C HIS A 45 11.18 -0.43 -10.16
N SER A 46 11.34 -1.19 -9.07
CA SER A 46 11.91 -0.70 -7.83
C SER A 46 13.40 -0.93 -7.79
N THR A 47 14.10 -0.05 -7.08
CA THR A 47 15.49 -0.26 -6.66
C THR A 47 15.53 -0.46 -5.14
N GLY A 48 16.51 -1.20 -4.65
CA GLY A 48 16.65 -1.51 -3.22
C GLY A 48 15.99 -2.81 -2.78
N GLU A 49 16.10 -3.10 -1.49
CA GLU A 49 15.66 -4.34 -0.86
C GLU A 49 14.15 -4.27 -0.52
N THR A 50 13.40 -5.30 -0.91
CA THR A 50 11.93 -5.26 -0.93
C THR A 50 11.32 -5.18 0.46
N LEU A 51 11.83 -5.91 1.45
CA LEU A 51 11.28 -5.89 2.81
C LEU A 51 11.51 -4.52 3.44
N HIS A 52 12.71 -3.98 3.32
CA HIS A 52 13.02 -2.63 3.79
C HIS A 52 12.03 -1.59 3.22
N LYS A 53 11.68 -1.69 1.94
CA LYS A 53 10.69 -0.79 1.34
C LYS A 53 9.28 -0.97 1.88
N ILE A 54 8.85 -2.21 2.13
CA ILE A 54 7.54 -2.50 2.74
C ILE A 54 7.48 -1.81 4.11
N THR A 55 8.49 -2.04 4.96
CA THR A 55 8.58 -1.45 6.30
C THR A 55 8.55 0.08 6.26
N GLU A 56 9.27 0.72 5.34
CA GLU A 56 9.25 2.18 5.22
C GLU A 56 7.88 2.71 4.73
N CYS A 57 7.21 2.00 3.83
CA CYS A 57 5.85 2.37 3.44
C CYS A 57 4.88 2.27 4.62
N GLU A 58 4.97 1.22 5.42
CA GLU A 58 4.13 1.03 6.61
C GLU A 58 4.32 2.16 7.62
N LYS A 59 5.57 2.54 7.92
CA LYS A 59 5.88 3.68 8.78
C LYS A 59 5.28 4.98 8.25
N LEU A 60 5.40 5.25 6.94
CA LEU A 60 4.84 6.45 6.32
C LEU A 60 3.31 6.50 6.44
N TYR A 61 2.63 5.38 6.24
CA TYR A 61 1.17 5.29 6.38
C TYR A 61 0.73 5.41 7.84
N ALA A 62 1.42 4.72 8.77
CA ALA A 62 1.16 4.80 10.20
C ALA A 62 1.33 6.23 10.74
N ALA A 63 2.38 6.94 10.32
CA ALA A 63 2.61 8.35 10.67
C ALA A 63 1.49 9.29 10.17
N ASN A 64 0.67 8.85 9.20
CA ASN A 64 -0.49 9.58 8.71
C ASN A 64 -1.82 9.05 9.29
N GLY A 65 -1.79 8.12 10.25
CA GLY A 65 -3.00 7.50 10.80
C GLY A 65 -3.77 6.70 9.75
N LEU A 66 -3.05 6.08 8.80
CA LEU A 66 -3.62 5.32 7.69
C LEU A 66 -3.06 3.89 7.68
N PRO A 67 -3.86 2.88 7.27
CA PRO A 67 -3.34 1.55 7.00
C PRO A 67 -2.58 1.53 5.68
N ALA A 68 -1.45 0.83 5.63
CA ALA A 68 -0.72 0.56 4.39
C ALA A 68 -1.47 -0.52 3.59
N VAL A 69 -1.92 -0.17 2.38
CA VAL A 69 -2.66 -1.08 1.50
C VAL A 69 -1.94 -1.22 0.17
N PHE A 70 -1.46 -2.43 -0.14
CA PHE A 70 -0.79 -2.71 -1.41
C PHE A 70 -1.80 -3.12 -2.49
N LYS A 71 -1.74 -2.45 -3.65
CA LYS A 71 -2.49 -2.85 -4.84
C LYS A 71 -1.72 -3.93 -5.59
N ILE A 72 -2.14 -5.17 -5.38
CA ILE A 72 -1.59 -6.35 -6.07
C ILE A 72 -2.32 -6.54 -7.40
N THR A 73 -1.55 -6.64 -8.48
CA THR A 73 -1.98 -6.95 -9.83
C THR A 73 -0.95 -7.88 -10.48
N PRO A 74 -1.27 -8.59 -11.58
CA PRO A 74 -0.29 -9.42 -12.29
C PRO A 74 0.93 -8.67 -12.86
N PHE A 75 0.95 -7.34 -12.77
CA PHE A 75 1.97 -6.47 -13.37
C PHE A 75 2.71 -5.63 -12.31
N ILE A 76 2.64 -6.03 -11.05
CA ILE A 76 3.41 -5.36 -9.99
C ILE A 76 4.90 -5.65 -10.11
N HIS A 77 5.69 -4.71 -9.60
CA HIS A 77 7.13 -4.84 -9.48
C HIS A 77 7.57 -4.62 -8.02
N PRO A 78 8.28 -5.58 -7.42
CA PRO A 78 8.71 -6.86 -7.98
C PRO A 78 7.58 -7.92 -8.02
N ALA A 79 7.74 -8.99 -8.79
CA ALA A 79 6.68 -10.00 -9.02
C ALA A 79 6.41 -10.86 -7.78
N GLU A 80 7.44 -11.08 -6.97
CA GLU A 80 7.42 -11.82 -5.70
C GLU A 80 6.84 -11.01 -4.53
N LEU A 81 6.40 -9.76 -4.77
CA LEU A 81 5.87 -8.89 -3.71
C LEU A 81 4.65 -9.49 -3.03
N ASP A 82 3.74 -10.12 -3.78
CA ASP A 82 2.54 -10.75 -3.21
C ASP A 82 2.90 -11.87 -2.23
N SER A 83 3.83 -12.75 -2.63
CA SER A 83 4.35 -13.79 -1.74
C SER A 83 5.15 -13.25 -0.55
N THR A 84 5.82 -12.10 -0.72
CA THR A 84 6.58 -11.44 0.36
C THR A 84 5.64 -10.86 1.39
N LEU A 85 4.55 -10.24 0.95
CA LEU A 85 3.49 -9.71 1.81
C LEU A 85 2.69 -10.83 2.49
N ASP A 86 2.67 -12.05 1.95
CA ASP A 86 1.99 -13.18 2.57
C ASP A 86 2.81 -13.87 3.67
N GLN A 87 4.09 -13.51 3.83
CA GLN A 87 4.88 -13.94 4.98
C GLN A 87 4.46 -13.14 6.21
N GLU A 88 4.29 -13.83 7.34
CA GLU A 88 3.90 -13.20 8.61
C GLU A 88 4.80 -11.99 8.92
N PRO A 89 4.23 -10.88 9.44
CA PRO A 89 5.02 -9.72 9.78
C PRO A 89 6.06 -10.14 10.84
N GLU A 90 7.29 -9.61 10.76
CA GLU A 90 8.22 -9.72 11.89
C GLU A 90 7.53 -9.21 13.16
N GLU A 91 7.90 -9.79 14.30
CA GLU A 91 7.34 -9.58 15.65
C GLU A 91 7.61 -8.14 16.14
N ASP A 92 7.06 -7.14 15.45
CA ASP A 92 7.07 -5.68 15.70
C ASP A 92 6.55 -4.89 14.46
N SER A 93 6.17 -5.56 13.38
CA SER A 93 5.65 -4.93 12.16
C SER A 93 4.13 -4.77 12.21
N TYR A 94 3.64 -3.61 11.75
CA TYR A 94 2.20 -3.35 11.63
C TYR A 94 1.55 -4.34 10.64
N PRO A 95 0.31 -4.78 10.85
CA PRO A 95 -0.31 -5.79 9.98
C PRO A 95 -0.40 -5.30 8.53
N TYR A 96 0.13 -6.08 7.59
CA TYR A 96 0.00 -5.81 6.17
C TYR A 96 -1.43 -6.05 5.70
N MET A 97 -1.91 -5.22 4.77
CA MET A 97 -3.24 -5.39 4.18
C MET A 97 -3.15 -5.41 2.65
N THR A 98 -3.51 -6.52 2.01
CA THR A 98 -3.70 -6.57 0.56
C THR A 98 -5.12 -6.14 0.20
N MET A 99 -5.29 -5.47 -0.95
CA MET A 99 -6.60 -4.93 -1.36
C MET A 99 -7.70 -6.02 -1.50
N ASN A 100 -7.32 -7.29 -1.65
CA ASN A 100 -8.22 -8.44 -1.80
C ASN A 100 -8.58 -9.15 -0.49
N LYS A 101 -7.88 -8.90 0.63
CA LYS A 101 -8.09 -9.58 1.93
C LYS A 101 -8.84 -8.75 2.97
N TRP A 102 -9.63 -7.75 2.53
CA TRP A 102 -10.21 -6.74 3.44
C TRP A 102 -11.60 -7.15 3.98
N LEU A 103 -11.70 -7.51 5.26
CA LEU A 103 -12.98 -7.50 5.98
C LEU A 103 -13.14 -6.18 6.77
N PRO A 104 -14.35 -5.59 6.83
CA PRO A 104 -14.61 -4.39 7.64
C PRO A 104 -14.22 -4.51 9.12
N ALA A 105 -14.15 -5.74 9.65
CA ALA A 105 -13.75 -6.03 11.03
C ALA A 105 -12.27 -5.71 11.31
N ASP A 106 -11.39 -5.92 10.34
CA ASP A 106 -9.94 -5.73 10.51
C ASP A 106 -9.60 -4.23 10.69
N LEU A 107 -10.40 -3.34 10.10
CA LEU A 107 -10.24 -1.89 10.24
C LEU A 107 -10.69 -1.37 11.61
N ALA A 108 -11.71 -1.99 12.21
CA ALA A 108 -12.16 -1.65 13.55
C ALA A 108 -11.10 -2.02 14.58
N LEU A 109 -10.55 -3.24 14.48
CA LEU A 109 -9.43 -3.71 15.31
C LEU A 109 -8.18 -2.83 15.14
N TRP A 110 -7.83 -2.45 13.90
CA TRP A 110 -6.71 -1.56 13.67
C TRP A 110 -6.92 -0.19 14.34
N ARG A 111 -8.08 0.44 14.16
CA ARG A 111 -8.41 1.76 14.77
C ARG A 111 -8.41 1.71 16.29
N GLU A 112 -8.92 0.63 16.87
CA GLU A 112 -8.93 0.44 18.33
C GLU A 112 -7.51 0.29 18.89
N ASN A 113 -6.62 -0.41 18.18
CA ASN A 113 -5.25 -0.67 18.63
C ASN A 113 -4.25 0.43 18.29
N THR A 114 -4.55 1.33 17.35
CA THR A 114 -3.66 2.46 16.98
C THR A 114 -4.06 3.80 17.58
N SER A 115 -5.14 3.87 18.36
CA SER A 115 -5.56 5.10 19.07
C SER A 115 -4.70 5.43 20.31
N ALA A 116 -3.56 4.77 20.50
CA ALA A 116 -2.69 4.91 21.68
C ALA A 116 -1.31 5.53 21.38
N VAL A 117 -1.13 6.20 20.22
CA VAL A 117 0.10 6.93 19.87
C VAL A 117 -0.21 8.39 19.58
#